data_AF-A0A9X5I3B2-F1
#
_entry.id   AF-A0A9X5I3B2-F1
#
_cell.length_a   1.000
_cell.length_b   1.000
_cell.length_c   1.000
_cell.angle_alpha   90.00
_cell.angle_beta   90.00
_cell.angle_gamma   90.00
#
_symmetry.space_group_name_H-M   'P 1'
#
loop_
_entity.id
_entity.type
_entity.pdbx_description
1 polymer ?
#
loop_
_entity_poly.entity_id
_entity_poly.type
_entity_poly.pdbx_seq_one_letter_code
_entity_poly.pdbx_strand_id
1 'polypeptide(L)'
;MYKTTISKFNIALLFAYLIPPAVTLCFIAIFSVNAPFWDQWSLVNLFEKIIKGKVSFVDFFAQHNEHRILFPKIIYTILAFVSNWDIRYESYFSVFLVVITFLIFYKISTLNAKNNLNVSKHLTNILTCVLLFSIVQYENWLWGFQLAWFLVNTCLATAVLIISLSNNYPKRLYLAAIPCFIASFSLAHGLLTWLAVIPSIVSIKGNARQKKIRITIWLLLFLLNLVAYFINYHKPNHHPTTLFFVKNPLATLHYFFTLLGTPLIYKAILPTLVGIIFFGVFLLLTFHFVKKTNFMLNIDLEVASWISIGLFAILFALVTTLGRAGYGVGHAMSVKYITSSILLIISTIHLSQIFLSNNSFIIGIVLGLFLMNSINQLPQISSLHLQRQAGETCLALIKFIEGTEHKCFEGLLPLSFNSQLKNYAETLEEIGLREFPKDISFMTKPIKSYGSLDYPSTTKNSITNSRNGRINLSGWCTLPNSQELPKIVLFSYGSSKSFFADVLVNPGSSNIAKAFNFNRINKIRWNANISTKFLPLGETVIKAWIYEPADKQFIKLNGEIKVNVVE
;
A
#
# COMPACT_ATOMS: atom_id res chain seq x y z
N MET A 1 -32.83 35.15 -24.15
CA MET A 1 -31.42 35.03 -23.70
C MET A 1 -31.33 34.10 -22.47
N TYR A 2 -31.73 32.83 -22.61
CA TYR A 2 -31.77 31.83 -21.52
C TYR A 2 -31.06 30.55 -21.98
N LYS A 3 -29.72 30.58 -22.05
CA LYS A 3 -28.91 29.41 -22.43
C LYS A 3 -27.42 29.58 -22.07
N THR A 4 -27.09 29.82 -20.79
CA THR A 4 -25.68 29.82 -20.34
C THR A 4 -25.46 29.36 -18.89
N THR A 5 -26.48 29.27 -18.05
CA THR A 5 -26.34 28.82 -16.64
C THR A 5 -26.37 27.30 -16.47
N ILE A 6 -26.88 26.54 -17.45
CA ILE A 6 -26.95 25.07 -17.43
C ILE A 6 -25.60 24.40 -17.77
N SER A 7 -24.55 25.12 -18.19
CA SER A 7 -23.26 24.51 -18.53
C SER A 7 -22.19 24.60 -17.44
N LYS A 8 -22.10 25.69 -16.66
CA LYS A 8 -20.97 25.90 -15.73
C LYS A 8 -21.02 25.04 -14.46
N PHE A 9 -22.20 24.86 -13.85
CA PHE A 9 -22.36 24.08 -12.61
C PHE A 9 -22.07 22.59 -12.82
N ASN A 10 -22.53 22.04 -13.94
CA ASN A 10 -22.27 20.64 -14.31
C ASN A 10 -20.79 20.40 -14.64
N ILE A 11 -20.12 21.36 -15.28
CA ILE A 11 -18.68 21.30 -15.55
C ILE A 11 -17.87 21.35 -14.25
N ALA A 12 -18.20 22.26 -13.32
CA ALA A 12 -17.52 22.33 -12.03
C ALA A 12 -17.67 21.05 -11.20
N LEU A 13 -18.87 20.45 -11.18
CA LEU A 13 -19.11 19.15 -10.54
C LEU A 13 -18.31 18.03 -11.19
N LEU A 14 -18.24 17.99 -12.52
CA LEU A 14 -17.44 17.02 -13.25
C LEU A 14 -15.97 17.11 -12.85
N PHE A 15 -15.40 18.33 -12.83
CA PHE A 15 -14.02 18.53 -12.37
C PHE A 15 -13.83 18.09 -10.92
N ALA A 16 -14.78 18.37 -10.02
CA ALA A 16 -14.70 17.94 -8.63
C ALA A 16 -14.64 16.41 -8.49
N TYR A 17 -15.30 15.65 -9.37
CA TYR A 17 -15.22 14.18 -9.38
C TYR A 17 -13.96 13.64 -10.08
N LEU A 18 -13.39 14.38 -11.04
CA LEU A 18 -12.20 13.95 -11.79
C LEU A 18 -10.89 14.28 -11.09
N ILE A 19 -10.86 15.30 -10.23
CA ILE A 19 -9.64 15.71 -9.51
C ILE A 19 -9.07 14.56 -8.66
N PRO A 20 -9.83 13.88 -7.78
CA PRO A 20 -9.26 12.83 -6.94
C PRO A 20 -8.60 11.68 -7.73
N PRO A 21 -9.26 11.02 -8.72
CA PRO A 21 -8.60 9.97 -9.49
C PRO A 21 -7.42 10.48 -10.33
N ALA A 22 -7.49 11.71 -10.88
CA ALA A 22 -6.36 12.29 -11.61
C ALA A 22 -5.15 12.52 -10.69
N VAL A 23 -5.37 13.04 -9.48
CA VAL A 23 -4.31 13.21 -8.48
C VAL A 23 -3.69 11.87 -8.10
N THR A 24 -4.49 10.81 -7.88
CA THR A 24 -3.96 9.46 -7.60
C THR A 24 -3.16 8.90 -8.76
N LEU A 25 -3.62 9.06 -10.00
CA LEU A 25 -2.88 8.62 -11.19
C LEU A 25 -1.54 9.35 -11.34
N CYS A 26 -1.54 10.68 -11.19
CA CYS A 26 -0.31 11.48 -11.17
C CYS A 26 0.61 11.07 -10.02
N PHE A 27 0.06 10.80 -8.84
CA PHE A 27 0.80 10.32 -7.68
C PHE A 27 1.51 8.99 -7.97
N ILE A 28 0.81 8.01 -8.55
CA ILE A 28 1.42 6.75 -8.95
C ILE A 28 2.49 6.97 -10.02
N ALA A 29 2.20 7.79 -11.05
CA ALA A 29 3.15 8.05 -12.13
C ALA A 29 4.48 8.67 -11.62
N ILE A 30 4.43 9.51 -10.58
CA ILE A 30 5.60 10.18 -10.01
C ILE A 30 6.31 9.29 -8.98
N PHE A 31 5.57 8.63 -8.09
CA PHE A 31 6.13 8.00 -6.90
C PHE A 31 6.31 6.48 -6.99
N SER A 32 5.70 5.81 -7.98
CA SER A 32 5.86 4.36 -8.15
C SER A 32 7.25 4.01 -8.68
N VAL A 33 7.73 2.83 -8.28
CA VAL A 33 9.05 2.31 -8.65
C VAL A 33 8.85 0.91 -9.19
N ASN A 34 9.49 0.58 -10.33
CA ASN A 34 9.30 -0.71 -10.97
C ASN A 34 10.26 -1.78 -10.41
N ALA A 35 10.10 -2.08 -9.12
CA ALA A 35 10.86 -3.11 -8.43
C ALA A 35 9.99 -3.88 -7.42
N PRO A 36 10.07 -5.23 -7.36
CA PRO A 36 9.22 -6.00 -6.46
C PRO A 36 9.49 -5.66 -5.00
N PHE A 37 8.42 -5.60 -4.20
CA PHE A 37 8.47 -5.21 -2.80
C PHE A 37 7.85 -6.28 -1.90
N TRP A 38 8.58 -6.70 -0.86
CA TRP A 38 8.11 -7.61 0.18
C TRP A 38 7.47 -8.89 -0.37
N ASP A 39 6.22 -9.19 -0.01
CA ASP A 39 5.49 -10.41 -0.37
C ASP A 39 5.39 -10.61 -1.89
N GLN A 40 5.56 -9.55 -2.68
CA GLN A 40 5.55 -9.61 -4.13
C GLN A 40 6.68 -10.48 -4.72
N TRP A 41 7.82 -10.59 -4.01
CA TRP A 41 8.91 -11.50 -4.40
C TRP A 41 8.49 -12.97 -4.42
N SER A 42 7.49 -13.36 -3.63
CA SER A 42 6.97 -14.74 -3.63
C SER A 42 6.32 -15.16 -4.96
N LEU A 43 5.96 -14.18 -5.81
CA LEU A 43 5.36 -14.44 -7.12
C LEU A 43 6.38 -14.96 -8.14
N VAL A 44 7.68 -14.72 -7.95
CA VAL A 44 8.73 -15.17 -8.87
C VAL A 44 8.66 -16.69 -9.08
N ASN A 45 8.52 -17.44 -7.98
CA ASN A 45 8.40 -18.90 -8.03
C ASN A 45 7.13 -19.35 -8.78
N LEU A 46 6.03 -18.59 -8.67
CA LEU A 46 4.80 -18.89 -9.41
C LEU A 46 5.01 -18.66 -10.90
N PHE A 47 5.62 -17.55 -11.29
CA PHE A 47 5.88 -17.22 -12.69
C PHE A 47 6.85 -18.21 -13.35
N GLU A 48 7.90 -18.61 -12.62
CA GLU A 48 8.81 -19.65 -13.07
C GLU A 48 8.08 -20.96 -13.36
N LYS A 49 7.22 -21.43 -12.46
CA LYS A 49 6.41 -22.65 -12.68
C LYS A 49 5.49 -22.52 -13.88
N ILE A 50 4.90 -21.35 -14.10
CA ILE A 50 4.01 -21.09 -15.25
C ILE A 50 4.80 -21.22 -16.55
N ILE A 51 5.94 -20.52 -16.67
CA ILE A 51 6.77 -20.51 -17.87
C ILE A 51 7.36 -21.89 -18.14
N LYS A 52 7.75 -22.63 -17.10
CA LYS A 52 8.27 -24.01 -17.22
C LYS A 52 7.17 -25.06 -17.44
N GLY A 53 5.90 -24.68 -17.55
CA GLY A 53 4.78 -25.60 -17.76
C GLY A 53 4.50 -26.56 -16.59
N LYS A 54 4.93 -26.20 -15.37
CA LYS A 54 4.83 -27.01 -14.14
C LYS A 54 3.77 -26.52 -13.16
N VAL A 55 3.02 -25.48 -13.52
CA VAL A 55 2.01 -24.88 -12.64
C VAL A 55 0.77 -25.77 -12.50
N SER A 56 0.20 -25.78 -11.29
CA SER A 56 -1.03 -26.49 -10.97
C SER A 56 -2.02 -25.57 -10.25
N PHE A 57 -3.27 -26.01 -10.10
CA PHE A 57 -4.26 -25.28 -9.28
C PHE A 57 -3.78 -25.08 -7.83
N VAL A 58 -3.01 -26.03 -7.29
CA VAL A 58 -2.48 -25.98 -5.93
C VAL A 58 -1.56 -24.77 -5.75
N ASP A 59 -0.79 -24.38 -6.77
CA ASP A 59 0.12 -23.23 -6.69
C ASP A 59 -0.64 -21.90 -6.51
N PHE A 60 -1.82 -21.79 -7.13
CA PHE A 60 -2.69 -20.63 -6.97
C PHE A 60 -3.47 -20.69 -5.65
N PHE A 61 -3.99 -21.87 -5.27
CA PHE A 61 -4.78 -22.05 -4.06
C PHE A 61 -3.94 -22.08 -2.77
N ALA A 62 -2.63 -22.32 -2.87
CA ALA A 62 -1.73 -22.43 -1.72
C ALA A 62 -1.80 -21.20 -0.81
N GLN A 63 -1.76 -21.48 0.48
CA GLN A 63 -1.77 -20.49 1.54
C GLN A 63 -0.52 -19.60 1.41
N HIS A 64 -0.72 -18.29 1.54
CA HIS A 64 0.33 -17.30 1.59
C HIS A 64 0.14 -16.48 2.86
N ASN A 65 1.05 -16.65 3.84
CA ASN A 65 0.89 -16.14 5.20
C ASN A 65 -0.46 -16.57 5.80
N GLU A 66 -1.28 -15.65 6.29
CA GLU A 66 -2.63 -15.94 6.81
C GLU A 66 -3.74 -15.96 5.74
N HIS A 67 -3.38 -15.85 4.45
CA HIS A 67 -4.32 -15.63 3.36
C HIS A 67 -4.40 -16.78 2.36
N ARG A 68 -5.58 -16.95 1.76
CA ARG A 68 -5.76 -17.62 0.46
C ARG A 68 -5.94 -16.54 -0.61
N ILE A 69 -4.94 -16.36 -1.48
CA ILE A 69 -4.87 -15.27 -2.46
C ILE A 69 -5.04 -15.75 -3.91
N LEU A 70 -5.96 -16.68 -4.14
CA LEU A 70 -6.23 -17.29 -5.45
C LEU A 70 -6.49 -16.24 -6.53
N PHE A 71 -7.46 -15.37 -6.33
CA PHE A 71 -7.85 -14.37 -7.33
C PHE A 71 -6.80 -13.29 -7.54
N PRO A 72 -6.15 -12.74 -6.50
CA PRO A 72 -5.00 -11.87 -6.67
C PRO A 72 -3.88 -12.51 -7.47
N LYS A 73 -3.49 -13.77 -7.19
CA LYS A 73 -2.46 -14.47 -7.99
C LYS A 73 -2.83 -14.58 -9.47
N ILE A 74 -4.09 -14.83 -9.80
CA ILE A 74 -4.58 -14.84 -11.19
C ILE A 74 -4.39 -13.45 -11.82
N ILE A 75 -4.80 -12.38 -11.12
CA ILE A 75 -4.66 -11.01 -11.61
C ILE A 75 -3.19 -10.61 -11.76
N TYR A 76 -2.34 -10.89 -10.76
CA TYR A 76 -0.91 -10.63 -10.82
C TYR A 76 -0.26 -11.35 -11.99
N THR A 77 -0.63 -12.61 -12.23
CA THR A 77 -0.15 -13.39 -13.37
C THR A 77 -0.49 -12.70 -14.68
N ILE A 78 -1.76 -12.35 -14.89
CA ILE A 78 -2.20 -11.70 -16.13
C ILE A 78 -1.45 -10.38 -16.34
N LEU A 79 -1.37 -9.54 -15.31
CA LEU A 79 -0.71 -8.25 -15.40
C LEU A 79 0.79 -8.41 -15.66
N ALA A 80 1.46 -9.33 -14.96
CA ALA A 80 2.88 -9.59 -15.14
C ALA A 80 3.22 -10.02 -16.56
N PHE A 81 2.48 -10.97 -17.13
CA PHE A 81 2.77 -11.45 -18.48
C PHE A 81 2.43 -10.45 -19.58
N VAL A 82 1.43 -9.57 -19.37
CA VAL A 82 1.08 -8.52 -20.34
C VAL A 82 2.07 -7.35 -20.29
N SER A 83 2.68 -7.06 -19.13
CA SER A 83 3.53 -5.87 -18.94
C SER A 83 5.04 -6.16 -18.85
N ASN A 84 5.46 -7.41 -19.08
CA ASN A 84 6.81 -7.89 -18.74
C ASN A 84 7.17 -7.61 -17.27
N TRP A 85 6.20 -7.85 -16.40
CA TRP A 85 6.19 -7.61 -14.96
C TRP A 85 6.62 -6.21 -14.54
N ASP A 86 6.14 -5.20 -15.28
CA ASP A 86 6.07 -3.83 -14.78
C ASP A 86 5.00 -3.72 -13.69
N ILE A 87 5.47 -3.56 -12.45
CA ILE A 87 4.65 -3.56 -11.23
C ILE A 87 3.66 -2.40 -11.21
N ARG A 88 3.94 -1.32 -11.95
CA ARG A 88 3.06 -0.15 -12.01
C ARG A 88 1.68 -0.49 -12.58
N TYR A 89 1.57 -1.53 -13.40
CA TYR A 89 0.29 -2.01 -13.92
C TYR A 89 -0.64 -2.51 -12.81
N GLU A 90 -0.09 -3.14 -11.76
CA GLU A 90 -0.85 -3.58 -10.58
C GLU A 90 -1.36 -2.36 -9.78
N SER A 91 -0.55 -1.31 -9.66
CA SER A 91 -0.96 -0.02 -9.07
C SER A 91 -2.06 0.67 -9.89
N TYR A 92 -1.95 0.71 -11.22
CA TYR A 92 -2.99 1.29 -12.07
C TYR A 92 -4.29 0.47 -12.06
N PHE A 93 -4.19 -0.86 -12.01
CA PHE A 93 -5.35 -1.72 -11.86
C PHE A 93 -6.06 -1.49 -10.51
N SER A 94 -5.31 -1.18 -9.46
CA SER A 94 -5.89 -0.77 -8.17
C SER A 94 -6.73 0.51 -8.30
N VAL A 95 -6.29 1.51 -9.08
CA VAL A 95 -7.08 2.71 -9.38
C VAL A 95 -8.37 2.34 -10.11
N PHE A 96 -8.31 1.44 -11.09
CA PHE A 96 -9.48 0.94 -11.81
C PHE A 96 -10.52 0.31 -10.86
N LEU A 97 -10.08 -0.52 -9.91
CA LEU A 97 -10.95 -1.11 -8.88
C LEU A 97 -11.62 -0.03 -8.00
N VAL A 98 -10.88 1.01 -7.63
CA VAL A 98 -11.42 2.12 -6.82
C VAL A 98 -12.39 2.98 -7.63
N VAL A 99 -12.17 3.18 -8.94
CA VAL A 99 -13.14 3.82 -9.84
C VAL A 99 -14.45 3.02 -9.86
N ILE A 100 -14.38 1.69 -10.03
CA ILE A 100 -15.58 0.84 -9.98
C ILE A 100 -16.28 0.98 -8.62
N THR A 101 -15.54 0.90 -7.52
CA THR A 101 -16.09 1.05 -6.17
C THR A 101 -16.80 2.39 -6.00
N PHE A 102 -16.19 3.48 -6.45
CA PHE A 102 -16.77 4.81 -6.38
C PHE A 102 -18.06 4.92 -7.22
N LEU A 103 -18.06 4.41 -8.46
CA LEU A 103 -19.26 4.41 -9.31
C LEU A 103 -20.40 3.62 -8.69
N ILE A 104 -20.09 2.49 -8.04
CA ILE A 104 -21.06 1.69 -7.29
C ILE A 104 -21.62 2.48 -6.10
N PHE A 105 -20.78 3.11 -5.29
CA PHE A 105 -21.20 3.91 -4.14
C PHE A 105 -22.04 5.12 -4.57
N TYR A 106 -21.65 5.78 -5.65
CA TYR A 106 -22.45 6.83 -6.28
C TYR A 106 -23.82 6.28 -6.68
N LYS A 107 -23.88 5.12 -7.36
CA LYS A 107 -25.15 4.49 -7.73
C LYS A 107 -26.01 4.16 -6.51
N ILE A 108 -25.44 3.61 -5.44
CA ILE A 108 -26.14 3.33 -4.17
C ILE A 108 -26.75 4.61 -3.59
N SER A 109 -26.00 5.72 -3.57
CA SER A 109 -26.47 7.02 -3.04
C SER A 109 -27.66 7.62 -3.81
N THR A 110 -27.92 7.12 -5.02
CA THR A 110 -29.01 7.58 -5.90
C THR A 110 -30.24 6.71 -5.87
N LEU A 111 -30.24 5.58 -5.14
CA LEU A 111 -31.36 4.62 -5.14
C LEU A 111 -32.70 5.24 -4.76
N ASN A 112 -32.73 6.14 -3.76
CA ASN A 112 -33.96 6.82 -3.34
C ASN A 112 -34.10 8.25 -3.91
N ALA A 113 -33.25 8.67 -4.86
CA ALA A 113 -33.31 10.01 -5.42
C ALA A 113 -34.39 10.09 -6.54
N LYS A 114 -35.45 10.89 -6.33
CA LYS A 114 -36.54 11.12 -7.29
C LYS A 114 -36.14 12.08 -8.45
N ASN A 115 -34.98 11.86 -9.07
CA ASN A 115 -34.42 12.56 -10.24
C ASN A 115 -33.59 13.85 -10.01
N ASN A 116 -33.59 14.49 -8.84
CA ASN A 116 -32.67 15.59 -8.53
C ASN A 116 -31.89 15.35 -7.23
N LEU A 117 -30.56 15.24 -7.34
CA LEU A 117 -29.68 15.21 -6.18
C LEU A 117 -29.55 16.63 -5.60
N ASN A 118 -29.78 16.77 -4.30
CA ASN A 118 -29.51 18.04 -3.63
C ASN A 118 -27.98 18.27 -3.51
N VAL A 119 -27.58 19.54 -3.32
CA VAL A 119 -26.17 19.92 -3.18
C VAL A 119 -25.46 19.11 -2.10
N SER A 120 -26.13 18.84 -0.98
CA SER A 120 -25.55 18.06 0.13
C SER A 120 -25.25 16.60 -0.22
N LYS A 121 -26.08 15.95 -1.06
CA LYS A 121 -25.76 14.60 -1.60
C LYS A 121 -24.57 14.66 -2.56
N HIS A 122 -24.46 15.69 -3.39
CA HIS A 122 -23.26 15.89 -4.23
C HIS A 122 -22.00 16.07 -3.38
N LEU A 123 -22.04 16.90 -2.34
CA LEU A 123 -20.92 17.09 -1.41
C LEU A 123 -20.53 15.79 -0.72
N THR A 124 -21.52 15.00 -0.27
CA THR A 124 -21.28 13.67 0.33
C THR A 124 -20.58 12.72 -0.66
N ASN A 125 -21.03 12.70 -1.92
CA ASN A 125 -20.43 11.90 -2.98
C ASN A 125 -19.02 12.39 -3.37
N ILE A 126 -18.79 13.70 -3.41
CA ILE A 126 -17.45 14.27 -3.66
C ILE A 126 -16.50 13.88 -2.52
N LEU A 127 -16.94 14.01 -1.26
CA LEU A 127 -16.15 13.56 -0.12
C LEU A 127 -15.86 12.06 -0.19
N THR A 128 -16.84 11.24 -0.59
CA THR A 128 -16.63 9.80 -0.84
C THR A 128 -15.55 9.55 -1.89
N CYS A 129 -15.56 10.31 -2.99
CA CYS A 129 -14.53 10.26 -4.02
C CYS A 129 -13.15 10.61 -3.45
N VAL A 130 -13.03 11.74 -2.75
CA VAL A 130 -11.79 12.20 -2.11
C VAL A 130 -11.23 11.14 -1.13
N LEU A 131 -12.09 10.55 -0.31
CA LEU A 131 -11.70 9.53 0.67
C LEU A 131 -11.22 8.25 -0.02
N LEU A 132 -11.95 7.74 -1.01
CA LEU A 132 -11.56 6.52 -1.73
C LEU A 132 -10.23 6.68 -2.49
N PHE A 133 -9.98 7.84 -3.07
CA PHE A 133 -8.74 8.19 -3.81
C PHE A 133 -7.66 8.83 -2.93
N SER A 134 -7.83 8.75 -1.61
CA SER A 134 -6.92 9.32 -0.62
C SER A 134 -5.46 8.94 -0.83
N ILE A 135 -4.54 9.89 -0.75
CA ILE A 135 -3.08 9.63 -0.73
C ILE A 135 -2.58 9.17 0.64
N VAL A 136 -3.40 9.21 1.69
CA VAL A 136 -3.01 8.75 3.04
C VAL A 136 -2.68 7.25 3.03
N GLN A 137 -3.36 6.47 2.17
CA GLN A 137 -3.06 5.05 1.91
C GLN A 137 -1.95 4.90 0.84
N TYR A 138 -0.94 5.79 0.84
CA TYR A 138 0.13 5.84 -0.17
C TYR A 138 0.82 4.49 -0.39
N GLU A 139 1.05 3.72 0.68
CA GLU A 139 1.71 2.42 0.57
C GLU A 139 0.89 1.45 -0.29
N ASN A 140 -0.44 1.47 -0.17
CA ASN A 140 -1.33 0.64 -0.99
C ASN A 140 -1.35 1.07 -2.45
N TRP A 141 -1.18 2.37 -2.74
CA TRP A 141 -1.07 2.85 -4.12
C TRP A 141 0.26 2.47 -4.77
N LEU A 142 1.35 2.54 -3.99
CA LEU A 142 2.71 2.35 -4.51
C LEU A 142 3.19 0.90 -4.42
N TRP A 143 2.42 -0.01 -3.84
CA TRP A 143 2.76 -1.42 -3.72
C TRP A 143 1.73 -2.28 -4.47
N GLY A 144 2.11 -2.78 -5.65
CA GLY A 144 1.22 -3.55 -6.53
C GLY A 144 0.53 -4.74 -5.87
N PHE A 145 1.22 -5.42 -4.94
CA PHE A 145 0.66 -6.53 -4.16
C PHE A 145 -0.51 -6.13 -3.24
N GLN A 146 -0.70 -4.84 -2.96
CA GLN A 146 -1.83 -4.35 -2.17
C GLN A 146 -3.14 -4.25 -2.97
N LEU A 147 -3.13 -4.53 -4.28
CA LEU A 147 -4.32 -4.64 -5.13
C LEU A 147 -5.42 -5.50 -4.50
N ALA A 148 -5.05 -6.57 -3.79
CA ALA A 148 -5.98 -7.46 -3.12
C ALA A 148 -6.91 -6.74 -2.12
N TRP A 149 -6.47 -5.65 -1.48
CA TRP A 149 -7.30 -4.85 -0.58
C TRP A 149 -8.42 -4.11 -1.32
N PHE A 150 -8.08 -3.48 -2.44
CA PHE A 150 -9.05 -2.80 -3.29
C PHE A 150 -10.02 -3.78 -3.95
N LEU A 151 -9.57 -4.99 -4.27
CA LEU A 151 -10.40 -6.05 -4.82
C LEU A 151 -11.48 -6.48 -3.82
N VAL A 152 -11.13 -6.71 -2.55
CA VAL A 152 -12.10 -7.07 -1.51
C VAL A 152 -13.18 -5.99 -1.35
N ASN A 153 -12.79 -4.72 -1.30
CA ASN A 153 -13.74 -3.61 -1.23
C ASN A 153 -14.65 -3.52 -2.46
N THR A 154 -14.10 -3.72 -3.65
CA THR A 154 -14.86 -3.72 -4.91
C THR A 154 -15.87 -4.87 -4.93
N CYS A 155 -15.46 -6.05 -4.46
CA CYS A 155 -16.34 -7.21 -4.31
C CYS A 155 -17.47 -6.94 -3.30
N LEU A 156 -17.18 -6.36 -2.13
CA LEU A 156 -18.21 -5.94 -1.18
C LEU A 156 -19.21 -4.98 -1.81
N ALA A 157 -18.72 -3.91 -2.43
CA ALA A 157 -19.55 -2.91 -3.09
C ALA A 157 -20.45 -3.54 -4.16
N THR A 158 -19.88 -4.44 -4.97
CA THR A 158 -20.59 -5.18 -6.02
C THR A 158 -21.67 -6.09 -5.43
N ALA A 159 -21.38 -6.84 -4.38
CA ALA A 159 -22.36 -7.69 -3.70
C ALA A 159 -23.55 -6.87 -3.17
N VAL A 160 -23.28 -5.76 -2.49
CA VAL A 160 -24.31 -4.84 -1.99
C VAL A 160 -25.16 -4.27 -3.13
N LEU A 161 -24.53 -3.80 -4.21
CA LEU A 161 -25.26 -3.27 -5.37
C LEU A 161 -26.13 -4.33 -6.06
N ILE A 162 -25.62 -5.55 -6.25
CA ILE A 162 -26.38 -6.66 -6.83
C ILE A 162 -27.62 -6.96 -6.01
N ILE A 163 -27.56 -6.83 -4.68
CA ILE A 163 -28.75 -6.99 -3.84
C ILE A 163 -29.71 -5.81 -4.03
N SER A 164 -29.21 -4.58 -4.10
CA SER A 164 -30.02 -3.34 -4.10
C SER A 164 -30.76 -2.99 -5.41
N LEU A 165 -30.47 -3.62 -6.55
CA LEU A 165 -31.01 -3.20 -7.88
C LEU A 165 -32.34 -3.83 -8.46
N SER A 166 -33.10 -4.73 -7.81
CA SER A 166 -34.23 -5.48 -8.45
C SER A 166 -34.99 -6.33 -7.45
N ASN A 167 -36.21 -6.65 -7.88
CA ASN A 167 -37.21 -7.45 -7.22
C ASN A 167 -37.11 -8.97 -7.49
N ASN A 168 -36.16 -9.48 -8.29
CA ASN A 168 -36.04 -10.94 -8.55
C ASN A 168 -35.04 -11.63 -7.60
N TYR A 169 -35.58 -12.18 -6.50
CA TYR A 169 -34.81 -12.46 -5.28
C TYR A 169 -33.93 -13.73 -5.26
N PRO A 170 -34.34 -14.91 -5.76
CA PRO A 170 -33.48 -16.10 -5.65
C PRO A 170 -32.22 -15.98 -6.50
N LYS A 171 -32.32 -15.51 -7.75
CA LYS A 171 -31.17 -15.35 -8.66
C LYS A 171 -30.11 -14.39 -8.09
N ARG A 172 -30.53 -13.35 -7.36
CA ARG A 172 -29.63 -12.31 -6.85
C ARG A 172 -28.80 -12.71 -5.67
N LEU A 173 -29.31 -13.59 -4.81
CA LEU A 173 -28.50 -14.14 -3.73
C LEU A 173 -27.31 -14.89 -4.32
N TYR A 174 -27.53 -15.74 -5.32
CA TYR A 174 -26.44 -16.45 -5.99
C TYR A 174 -25.49 -15.51 -6.74
N LEU A 175 -26.01 -14.48 -7.43
CA LEU A 175 -25.16 -13.49 -8.09
C LEU A 175 -24.33 -12.65 -7.11
N ALA A 176 -24.87 -12.28 -5.94
CA ALA A 176 -24.14 -11.56 -4.91
C ALA A 176 -23.13 -12.45 -4.15
N ALA A 177 -23.36 -13.76 -4.13
CA ALA A 177 -22.42 -14.72 -3.55
C ALA A 177 -21.10 -14.80 -4.33
N ILE A 178 -21.12 -14.60 -5.66
CA ILE A 178 -19.93 -14.63 -6.52
C ILE A 178 -18.85 -13.62 -6.07
N PRO A 179 -19.14 -12.30 -5.94
CA PRO A 179 -18.13 -11.36 -5.45
C PRO A 179 -17.72 -11.64 -3.99
N CYS A 180 -18.60 -12.12 -3.12
CA CYS A 180 -18.21 -12.53 -1.76
C CYS A 180 -17.25 -13.74 -1.75
N PHE A 181 -17.44 -14.69 -2.66
CA PHE A 181 -16.52 -15.80 -2.90
C PHE A 181 -15.17 -15.29 -3.40
N ILE A 182 -15.15 -14.38 -4.38
CA ILE A 182 -13.92 -13.76 -4.90
C ILE A 182 -13.17 -13.03 -3.78
N ALA A 183 -13.87 -12.23 -2.96
CA ALA A 183 -13.27 -11.55 -1.81
C ALA A 183 -12.65 -12.55 -0.81
N SER A 184 -13.35 -13.64 -0.53
CA SER A 184 -12.90 -14.68 0.42
C SER A 184 -11.56 -15.29 0.02
N PHE A 185 -11.31 -15.47 -1.27
CA PHE A 185 -10.04 -15.97 -1.79
C PHE A 185 -9.16 -14.86 -2.38
N SER A 186 -9.33 -13.63 -1.87
CA SER A 186 -8.46 -12.50 -2.13
C SER A 186 -7.65 -12.10 -0.91
N LEU A 187 -8.29 -11.93 0.24
CA LEU A 187 -7.63 -11.75 1.54
C LEU A 187 -8.51 -12.37 2.63
N ALA A 188 -7.92 -12.75 3.77
CA ALA A 188 -8.64 -13.42 4.87
C ALA A 188 -9.87 -12.64 5.35
N HIS A 189 -9.76 -11.31 5.42
CA HIS A 189 -10.88 -10.45 5.84
C HIS A 189 -11.99 -10.34 4.78
N GLY A 190 -11.78 -10.81 3.55
CA GLY A 190 -12.83 -10.92 2.53
C GLY A 190 -13.92 -11.93 2.89
N LEU A 191 -13.65 -12.89 3.78
CA LEU A 191 -14.67 -13.76 4.38
C LEU A 191 -15.76 -12.96 5.11
N LEU A 192 -15.42 -11.77 5.63
CA LEU A 192 -16.35 -10.93 6.38
C LEU A 192 -17.38 -10.25 5.49
N THR A 193 -17.18 -10.24 4.16
CA THR A 193 -18.16 -9.70 3.20
C THR A 193 -19.50 -10.44 3.28
N TRP A 194 -19.46 -11.76 3.54
CA TRP A 194 -20.67 -12.57 3.73
C TRP A 194 -21.52 -12.07 4.91
N LEU A 195 -20.89 -11.81 6.05
CA LEU A 195 -21.57 -11.30 7.23
C LEU A 195 -22.02 -9.85 7.05
N ALA A 196 -21.17 -9.04 6.41
CA ALA A 196 -21.42 -7.63 6.19
C ALA A 196 -22.62 -7.36 5.28
N VAL A 197 -22.90 -8.21 4.29
CA VAL A 197 -24.00 -8.02 3.32
C VAL A 197 -25.38 -8.38 3.90
N ILE A 198 -25.45 -9.01 5.07
CA ILE A 198 -26.72 -9.45 5.70
C ILE A 198 -27.77 -8.33 5.82
N PRO A 199 -27.45 -7.10 6.26
CA PRO A 199 -28.44 -6.02 6.33
C PRO A 199 -29.10 -5.74 4.97
N SER A 200 -28.33 -5.78 3.87
CA SER A 200 -28.87 -5.65 2.51
C SER A 200 -29.76 -6.83 2.11
N ILE A 201 -29.48 -8.04 2.58
CA ILE A 201 -30.33 -9.21 2.31
C ILE A 201 -31.66 -9.13 3.07
N VAL A 202 -31.64 -8.61 4.30
CA VAL A 202 -32.84 -8.43 5.14
C VAL A 202 -33.76 -7.34 4.59
N SER A 203 -33.20 -6.31 3.96
CA SER A 203 -33.95 -5.20 3.35
C SER A 203 -34.71 -5.60 2.09
N ILE A 204 -34.38 -6.75 1.50
CA ILE A 204 -35.16 -7.34 0.42
C ILE A 204 -36.61 -7.54 0.88
N LYS A 205 -37.58 -7.05 0.09
CA LYS A 205 -39.01 -7.21 0.36
C LYS A 205 -39.39 -8.71 0.47
N GLY A 206 -40.35 -9.00 1.34
CA GLY A 206 -40.84 -10.36 1.59
C GLY A 206 -41.29 -10.56 3.03
N ASN A 207 -42.09 -11.61 3.27
CA ASN A 207 -42.56 -11.96 4.61
C ASN A 207 -41.42 -12.51 5.49
N ALA A 208 -41.66 -12.63 6.80
CA ALA A 208 -40.64 -13.08 7.75
C ALA A 208 -40.06 -14.47 7.42
N ARG A 209 -40.88 -15.38 6.90
CA ARG A 209 -40.44 -16.73 6.47
C ARG A 209 -39.47 -16.64 5.29
N GLN A 210 -39.80 -15.85 4.26
CA GLN A 210 -38.93 -15.63 3.10
C GLN A 210 -37.60 -15.00 3.53
N LYS A 211 -37.62 -14.00 4.40
CA LYS A 211 -36.39 -13.38 4.93
C LYS A 211 -35.52 -14.41 5.67
N LYS A 212 -36.11 -15.22 6.55
CA LYS A 212 -35.40 -16.32 7.23
C LYS A 212 -34.76 -17.30 6.24
N ILE A 213 -35.52 -17.78 5.25
CA ILE A 213 -35.00 -18.69 4.21
C ILE A 213 -33.80 -18.09 3.48
N ARG A 214 -33.89 -16.82 3.06
CA ARG A 214 -32.78 -16.13 2.37
C ARG A 214 -31.51 -16.05 3.22
N ILE A 215 -31.65 -15.70 4.50
CA ILE A 215 -30.53 -15.66 5.45
C ILE A 215 -29.95 -17.06 5.66
N THR A 216 -30.79 -18.08 5.83
CA THR A 216 -30.34 -19.47 6.00
C THR A 216 -29.54 -19.94 4.78
N ILE A 217 -30.05 -19.74 3.57
CA ILE A 217 -29.34 -20.08 2.32
C ILE A 217 -27.99 -19.34 2.26
N TRP A 218 -27.99 -18.04 2.56
CA TRP A 218 -26.78 -17.23 2.55
C TRP A 218 -25.72 -17.71 3.55
N LEU A 219 -26.14 -18.07 4.77
CA LEU A 219 -25.24 -18.61 5.80
C LEU A 219 -24.73 -20.02 5.44
N LEU A 220 -25.53 -20.85 4.75
CA LEU A 220 -25.08 -22.14 4.24
C LEU A 220 -24.00 -21.97 3.16
N LEU A 221 -24.19 -21.01 2.23
CA LEU A 221 -23.17 -20.68 1.23
C LEU A 221 -21.88 -20.14 1.90
N PHE A 222 -22.02 -19.29 2.91
CA PHE A 222 -20.90 -18.83 3.71
C PHE A 222 -20.16 -19.98 4.41
N LEU A 223 -20.89 -20.91 5.02
CA LEU A 223 -20.30 -22.07 5.69
C LEU A 223 -19.54 -22.96 4.71
N LEU A 224 -20.12 -23.25 3.54
CA LEU A 224 -19.44 -24.01 2.49
C LEU A 224 -18.13 -23.33 2.05
N ASN A 225 -18.17 -22.02 1.89
CA ASN A 225 -17.00 -21.21 1.54
C ASN A 225 -15.94 -21.20 2.65
N LEU A 226 -16.33 -21.18 3.93
CA LEU A 226 -15.41 -21.33 5.07
C LEU A 226 -14.71 -22.69 5.04
N VAL A 227 -15.48 -23.78 4.84
CA VAL A 227 -14.90 -25.12 4.73
C VAL A 227 -13.86 -25.15 3.60
N ALA A 228 -14.20 -24.62 2.42
CA ALA A 228 -13.27 -24.52 1.30
C ALA A 228 -12.02 -23.70 1.65
N TYR A 229 -12.16 -22.53 2.28
CA TYR A 229 -11.04 -21.65 2.65
C TYR A 229 -10.00 -22.34 3.56
N PHE A 230 -10.49 -23.15 4.52
CA PHE A 230 -9.67 -23.79 5.54
C PHE A 230 -9.12 -25.17 5.15
N ILE A 231 -9.38 -25.67 3.94
CA ILE A 231 -8.73 -26.89 3.42
C ILE A 231 -7.20 -26.72 3.51
N ASN A 232 -6.51 -27.59 4.25
CA ASN A 232 -5.06 -27.55 4.47
C ASN A 232 -4.53 -26.18 4.94
N TYR A 233 -5.29 -25.48 5.79
CA TYR A 233 -4.86 -24.21 6.38
C TYR A 233 -4.08 -24.43 7.67
N HIS A 234 -2.93 -23.77 7.81
CA HIS A 234 -2.10 -23.80 9.01
C HIS A 234 -1.95 -22.40 9.59
N LYS A 235 -2.24 -22.23 10.88
CA LYS A 235 -2.06 -20.94 11.55
C LYS A 235 -0.57 -20.55 11.56
N PRO A 236 -0.19 -19.34 11.12
CA PRO A 236 1.21 -18.91 11.20
C PRO A 236 1.68 -18.76 12.67
N ASN A 237 2.85 -19.33 12.98
CA ASN A 237 3.37 -19.42 14.36
C ASN A 237 3.84 -18.07 14.94
N HIS A 238 4.17 -17.09 14.10
CA HIS A 238 4.73 -15.80 14.49
C HIS A 238 3.67 -14.73 14.83
N HIS A 239 2.38 -15.06 14.76
CA HIS A 239 1.32 -14.14 15.14
C HIS A 239 1.09 -14.11 16.66
N PRO A 240 0.69 -12.95 17.22
CA PRO A 240 0.29 -12.85 18.60
C PRO A 240 -0.81 -13.84 18.96
N THR A 241 -0.89 -14.14 20.26
CA THR A 241 -1.98 -14.97 20.78
C THR A 241 -3.31 -14.28 20.51
N THR A 242 -4.28 -15.00 19.97
CA THR A 242 -5.66 -14.49 19.79
C THR A 242 -6.37 -14.26 21.12
N LEU A 243 -5.80 -14.73 22.24
CA LEU A 243 -6.28 -14.49 23.60
C LEU A 243 -5.70 -13.23 24.24
N PHE A 244 -4.93 -12.42 23.48
CA PHE A 244 -4.37 -11.17 23.99
C PHE A 244 -5.43 -10.24 24.56
N PHE A 245 -6.63 -10.20 23.95
CA PHE A 245 -7.74 -9.37 24.40
C PHE A 245 -8.23 -9.69 25.80
N VAL A 246 -8.11 -10.97 26.23
CA VAL A 246 -8.50 -11.40 27.58
C VAL A 246 -7.54 -10.81 28.62
N LYS A 247 -6.25 -10.83 28.31
CA LYS A 247 -5.20 -10.34 29.22
C LYS A 247 -5.08 -8.82 29.20
N ASN A 248 -5.36 -8.17 28.07
CA ASN A 248 -5.16 -6.74 27.86
C ASN A 248 -6.38 -6.08 27.17
N PRO A 249 -7.55 -6.03 27.82
CA PRO A 249 -8.79 -5.54 27.21
C PRO A 249 -8.71 -4.05 26.82
N LEU A 250 -8.13 -3.19 27.69
CA LEU A 250 -8.00 -1.76 27.42
C LEU A 250 -7.06 -1.48 26.23
N ALA A 251 -5.93 -2.18 26.14
CA ALA A 251 -5.02 -2.06 25.01
C ALA A 251 -5.66 -2.53 23.69
N THR A 252 -6.52 -3.56 23.78
CA THR A 252 -7.27 -4.08 22.64
C THR A 252 -8.32 -3.09 22.15
N LEU A 253 -9.08 -2.48 23.07
CA LEU A 253 -10.03 -1.41 22.72
C LEU A 253 -9.31 -0.19 22.14
N HIS A 254 -8.17 0.19 22.73
CA HIS A 254 -7.33 1.26 22.20
C HIS A 254 -6.90 0.93 20.76
N TYR A 255 -6.35 -0.26 20.49
CA TYR A 255 -5.98 -0.68 19.15
C TYR A 255 -7.18 -0.61 18.17
N PHE A 256 -8.34 -1.15 18.56
CA PHE A 256 -9.54 -1.18 17.74
C PHE A 256 -9.99 0.23 17.31
N PHE A 257 -10.11 1.15 18.28
CA PHE A 257 -10.54 2.52 17.97
C PHE A 257 -9.47 3.33 17.24
N THR A 258 -8.18 3.12 17.55
CA THR A 258 -7.07 3.73 16.78
C THR A 258 -7.16 3.34 15.31
N LEU A 259 -7.36 2.05 15.01
CA LEU A 259 -7.49 1.56 13.63
C LEU A 259 -8.65 2.24 12.89
N LEU A 260 -9.81 2.40 13.55
CA LEU A 260 -10.99 3.03 12.95
C LEU A 260 -10.82 4.53 12.68
N GLY A 261 -10.05 5.26 13.50
CA GLY A 261 -9.85 6.70 13.31
C GLY A 261 -8.61 7.09 12.50
N THR A 262 -7.68 6.16 12.28
CA THR A 262 -6.44 6.38 11.50
C THR A 262 -6.65 7.00 10.11
N PRO A 263 -7.72 6.68 9.35
CA PRO A 263 -7.94 7.29 8.03
C PRO A 263 -7.98 8.84 8.05
N LEU A 264 -8.43 9.45 9.15
CA LEU A 264 -8.58 10.91 9.25
C LEU A 264 -7.46 11.59 10.03
N ILE A 265 -6.79 10.91 10.96
CA ILE A 265 -5.73 11.50 11.79
C ILE A 265 -4.65 10.45 12.08
N TYR A 266 -3.38 10.87 12.03
CA TYR A 266 -2.20 10.03 12.28
C TYR A 266 -1.29 10.61 13.39
N LYS A 267 -1.84 11.04 14.53
CA LYS A 267 -1.00 11.62 15.61
C LYS A 267 -1.48 11.29 17.02
N ALA A 268 -0.62 10.62 17.79
CA ALA A 268 -0.81 10.30 19.21
C ALA A 268 -2.17 9.61 19.49
N ILE A 269 -2.89 10.05 20.52
CA ILE A 269 -4.17 9.45 20.98
C ILE A 269 -5.39 9.89 20.16
N LEU A 270 -5.23 10.88 19.28
CA LEU A 270 -6.35 11.46 18.51
C LEU A 270 -7.08 10.45 17.60
N PRO A 271 -6.41 9.48 16.92
CA PRO A 271 -7.12 8.49 16.11
C PRO A 271 -8.11 7.68 16.94
N THR A 272 -7.78 7.35 18.18
CA THR A 272 -8.66 6.63 19.11
C THR A 272 -9.97 7.39 19.34
N LEU A 273 -9.88 8.70 19.62
CA LEU A 273 -11.06 9.54 19.84
C LEU A 273 -11.93 9.64 18.60
N VAL A 274 -11.32 9.85 17.43
CA VAL A 274 -12.04 9.88 16.15
C VAL A 274 -12.72 8.54 15.88
N GLY A 275 -12.04 7.43 16.13
CA GLY A 275 -12.60 6.09 15.98
C GLY A 275 -13.80 5.85 16.88
N ILE A 276 -13.75 6.26 18.16
CA ILE A 276 -14.88 6.19 19.09
C ILE A 276 -16.07 7.01 18.57
N ILE A 277 -15.83 8.24 18.10
CA ILE A 277 -16.88 9.12 17.58
C ILE A 277 -17.57 8.48 16.36
N PHE A 278 -16.81 8.07 15.34
CA PHE A 278 -17.39 7.50 14.13
C PHE A 278 -18.10 6.17 14.39
N PHE A 279 -17.53 5.33 15.26
CA PHE A 279 -18.16 4.08 15.68
C PHE A 279 -19.48 4.33 16.42
N GLY A 280 -19.48 5.26 17.40
CA GLY A 280 -20.67 5.62 18.16
C GLY A 280 -21.77 6.21 17.28
N VAL A 281 -21.43 7.16 16.41
CA VAL A 281 -22.41 7.76 15.47
C VAL A 281 -22.97 6.71 14.51
N PHE A 282 -22.12 5.82 13.98
CA PHE A 282 -22.58 4.72 13.12
C PHE A 282 -23.60 3.82 13.84
N LEU A 283 -23.31 3.42 15.08
CA LEU A 283 -24.23 2.59 15.88
C LEU A 283 -25.54 3.32 16.18
N LEU A 284 -25.49 4.60 16.54
CA LEU A 284 -26.68 5.40 16.82
C LEU A 284 -27.58 5.54 15.59
N LEU A 285 -27.00 5.84 14.43
CA LEU A 285 -27.75 5.94 13.16
C LEU A 285 -28.33 4.58 12.75
N THR A 286 -27.52 3.52 12.86
CA THR A 286 -27.99 2.15 12.59
C THR A 286 -29.17 1.80 13.48
N PHE A 287 -29.06 2.03 14.79
CA PHE A 287 -30.15 1.79 15.73
C PHE A 287 -31.40 2.62 15.42
N HIS A 288 -31.23 3.90 15.08
CA HIS A 288 -32.34 4.77 14.69
C HIS A 288 -33.12 4.20 13.50
N PHE A 289 -32.44 3.84 12.40
CA PHE A 289 -33.10 3.30 11.22
C PHE A 289 -33.71 1.91 11.48
N VAL A 290 -33.00 1.03 12.19
CA VAL A 290 -33.50 -0.31 12.57
C VAL A 290 -34.73 -0.26 13.48
N LYS A 291 -34.85 0.77 14.34
CA LYS A 291 -36.02 0.95 15.21
C LYS A 291 -37.19 1.64 14.48
N LYS A 292 -36.91 2.70 13.71
CA LYS A 292 -37.92 3.48 12.98
C LYS A 292 -38.65 2.62 11.95
N THR A 293 -37.90 1.81 11.22
CA THR A 293 -38.47 0.79 10.34
C THR A 293 -38.35 -0.52 11.07
N ASN A 294 -39.43 -1.13 11.54
CA ASN A 294 -39.37 -2.47 12.15
C ASN A 294 -38.53 -3.37 11.21
N PHE A 295 -37.30 -3.72 11.59
CA PHE A 295 -36.22 -4.12 10.66
C PHE A 295 -36.60 -5.31 9.78
N MET A 296 -37.42 -6.19 10.34
CA MET A 296 -37.96 -7.36 9.65
C MET A 296 -39.06 -7.04 8.64
N LEU A 297 -39.60 -5.82 8.61
CA LEU A 297 -40.69 -5.40 7.73
C LEU A 297 -40.19 -4.49 6.60
N ASN A 298 -39.62 -3.30 6.83
CA ASN A 298 -39.45 -2.28 5.76
C ASN A 298 -38.21 -1.34 5.89
N ILE A 299 -36.98 -1.85 5.99
CA ILE A 299 -35.80 -0.95 5.90
C ILE A 299 -35.49 -0.58 4.44
N ASP A 300 -35.15 0.69 4.19
CA ASP A 300 -34.77 1.19 2.86
C ASP A 300 -33.49 0.54 2.32
N LEU A 301 -33.47 0.23 1.02
CA LEU A 301 -32.32 -0.41 0.36
C LEU A 301 -31.04 0.44 0.44
N GLU A 302 -31.16 1.76 0.27
CA GLU A 302 -30.03 2.70 0.39
C GLU A 302 -29.43 2.66 1.81
N VAL A 303 -30.26 2.70 2.85
CA VAL A 303 -29.84 2.65 4.26
C VAL A 303 -29.19 1.30 4.58
N ALA A 304 -29.81 0.20 4.17
CA ALA A 304 -29.27 -1.14 4.39
C ALA A 304 -27.93 -1.36 3.68
N SER A 305 -27.74 -0.75 2.51
CA SER A 305 -26.47 -0.78 1.76
C SER A 305 -25.36 -0.12 2.56
N TRP A 306 -25.60 1.09 3.10
CA TRP A 306 -24.60 1.77 3.92
C TRP A 306 -24.33 1.04 5.22
N ILE A 307 -25.35 0.55 5.93
CA ILE A 307 -25.15 -0.30 7.13
C ILE A 307 -24.27 -1.51 6.80
N SER A 308 -24.46 -2.14 5.64
CA SER A 308 -23.64 -3.29 5.22
C SER A 308 -22.17 -2.91 5.01
N ILE A 309 -21.92 -1.77 4.36
CA ILE A 309 -20.57 -1.25 4.10
C ILE A 309 -19.87 -0.85 5.42
N GLY A 310 -20.57 -0.17 6.33
CA GLY A 310 -20.02 0.18 7.64
C GLY A 310 -19.80 -1.02 8.55
N LEU A 311 -20.69 -2.02 8.50
CA LEU A 311 -20.53 -3.28 9.24
C LEU A 311 -19.28 -4.04 8.78
N PHE A 312 -18.98 -4.06 7.48
CA PHE A 312 -17.74 -4.65 6.98
C PHE A 312 -16.49 -4.00 7.62
N ALA A 313 -16.44 -2.67 7.67
CA ALA A 313 -15.31 -1.94 8.26
C ALA A 313 -15.11 -2.28 9.74
N ILE A 314 -16.21 -2.43 10.50
CA ILE A 314 -16.19 -2.85 11.91
C ILE A 314 -15.71 -4.29 12.04
N LEU A 315 -16.24 -5.22 11.25
CA LEU A 315 -15.82 -6.63 11.28
C LEU A 315 -14.33 -6.76 10.92
N PHE A 316 -13.88 -6.03 9.89
CA PHE A 316 -12.47 -5.94 9.50
C PHE A 316 -11.60 -5.44 10.67
N ALA A 317 -12.01 -4.35 11.32
CA ALA A 317 -11.29 -3.80 12.46
C ALA A 317 -11.24 -4.79 13.64
N LEU A 318 -12.34 -5.52 13.92
CA LEU A 318 -12.41 -6.53 14.98
C LEU A 318 -11.44 -7.68 14.71
N VAL A 319 -11.48 -8.31 13.53
CA VAL A 319 -10.60 -9.44 13.21
C VAL A 319 -9.13 -9.00 13.17
N THR A 320 -8.85 -7.81 12.63
CA THR A 320 -7.48 -7.25 12.62
C THR A 320 -6.99 -7.01 14.05
N THR A 321 -7.82 -6.44 14.91
CA THR A 321 -7.48 -6.22 16.33
C THR A 321 -7.20 -7.55 17.03
N LEU A 322 -8.07 -8.56 16.87
CA LEU A 322 -7.89 -9.88 17.49
C LEU A 322 -6.61 -10.58 17.03
N GLY A 323 -6.22 -10.41 15.77
CA GLY A 323 -5.00 -11.01 15.22
C GLY A 323 -3.72 -10.22 15.47
N ARG A 324 -3.80 -8.90 15.71
CA ARG A 324 -2.65 -7.99 15.64
C ARG A 324 -2.44 -7.09 16.86
N ALA A 325 -3.38 -7.01 17.80
CA ALA A 325 -3.27 -6.11 18.95
C ALA A 325 -2.02 -6.37 19.83
N GLY A 326 -1.53 -7.60 19.86
CA GLY A 326 -0.30 -7.95 20.57
C GLY A 326 0.99 -7.33 19.99
N TYR A 327 0.95 -6.78 18.77
CA TYR A 327 2.08 -6.00 18.22
C TYR A 327 2.13 -4.57 18.77
N GLY A 328 1.12 -4.12 19.52
CA GLY A 328 1.02 -2.78 20.07
C GLY A 328 0.25 -1.80 19.19
N VAL A 329 -0.21 -0.70 19.80
CA VAL A 329 -1.13 0.27 19.17
C VAL A 329 -0.53 1.01 17.98
N GLY A 330 0.79 1.20 17.94
CA GLY A 330 1.46 1.80 16.77
C GLY A 330 1.19 1.03 15.48
N HIS A 331 1.04 -0.29 15.56
CA HIS A 331 0.71 -1.12 14.39
C HIS A 331 -0.72 -0.91 13.88
N ALA A 332 -1.67 -0.48 14.74
CA ALA A 332 -3.03 -0.14 14.33
C ALA A 332 -3.09 1.02 13.33
N MET A 333 -2.05 1.88 13.35
CA MET A 333 -1.93 3.04 12.48
C MET A 333 -1.31 2.71 11.12
N SER A 334 -1.00 1.44 10.83
CA SER A 334 -0.45 1.05 9.53
C SER A 334 -1.37 1.49 8.39
N VAL A 335 -0.81 2.25 7.44
CA VAL A 335 -1.58 2.90 6.38
C VAL A 335 -2.30 1.91 5.46
N LYS A 336 -1.86 0.65 5.42
CA LYS A 336 -2.54 -0.41 4.66
C LYS A 336 -3.96 -0.71 5.13
N TYR A 337 -4.27 -0.47 6.41
CA TYR A 337 -5.60 -0.70 6.97
C TYR A 337 -6.63 0.35 6.55
N ILE A 338 -6.18 1.51 6.06
CA ILE A 338 -7.03 2.64 5.70
C ILE A 338 -8.03 2.25 4.61
N THR A 339 -7.62 1.43 3.63
CA THR A 339 -8.50 1.01 2.52
C THR A 339 -9.80 0.40 3.02
N SER A 340 -9.77 -0.44 4.05
CA SER A 340 -10.97 -1.09 4.58
C SER A 340 -11.63 -0.28 5.70
N SER A 341 -10.86 0.41 6.55
CA SER A 341 -11.44 1.17 7.67
C SER A 341 -12.11 2.48 7.24
N ILE A 342 -11.70 3.09 6.13
CA ILE A 342 -12.31 4.32 5.60
C ILE A 342 -13.78 4.13 5.19
N LEU A 343 -14.20 2.89 4.92
CA LEU A 343 -15.57 2.53 4.61
C LEU A 343 -16.54 2.84 5.77
N LEU A 344 -16.08 2.81 7.02
CA LEU A 344 -16.89 3.23 8.17
C LEU A 344 -17.23 4.72 8.07
N ILE A 345 -16.25 5.56 7.77
CA ILE A 345 -16.43 7.02 7.64
C ILE A 345 -17.39 7.32 6.49
N ILE A 346 -17.17 6.71 5.32
CA ILE A 346 -18.03 6.86 4.15
C ILE A 346 -19.48 6.48 4.50
N SER A 347 -19.67 5.29 5.08
CA SER A 347 -20.99 4.81 5.49
C SER A 347 -21.67 5.77 6.47
N THR A 348 -20.95 6.23 7.50
CA THR A 348 -21.50 7.13 8.51
C THR A 348 -21.94 8.45 7.90
N ILE A 349 -21.15 9.04 7.00
CA ILE A 349 -21.50 10.31 6.34
C ILE A 349 -22.75 10.16 5.48
N HIS A 350 -22.87 9.06 4.73
CA HIS A 350 -24.08 8.78 3.94
C HIS A 350 -25.31 8.56 4.82
N LEU A 351 -25.20 7.81 5.92
CA LEU A 351 -26.30 7.66 6.89
C LEU A 351 -26.66 8.99 7.55
N SER A 352 -25.69 9.82 7.90
CA SER A 352 -25.92 11.18 8.42
C SER A 352 -26.60 12.05 7.37
N GLN A 353 -26.25 11.92 6.09
CA GLN A 353 -26.88 12.67 5.01
C GLN A 353 -28.35 12.29 4.83
N ILE A 354 -28.68 11.00 4.95
CA ILE A 354 -30.06 10.51 4.91
C ILE A 354 -30.84 10.99 6.14
N PHE A 355 -30.21 11.04 7.32
CA PHE A 355 -30.83 11.46 8.56
C PHE A 355 -31.08 12.98 8.64
N LEU A 356 -30.07 13.80 8.33
CA LEU A 356 -30.10 15.26 8.49
C LEU A 356 -30.57 16.01 7.24
N SER A 357 -30.58 15.38 6.06
CA SER A 357 -30.77 15.99 4.73
C SER A 357 -29.71 17.03 4.31
N ASN A 358 -29.11 17.75 5.26
CA ASN A 358 -27.96 18.64 5.09
C ASN A 358 -26.87 18.31 6.14
N ASN A 359 -25.73 17.79 5.69
CA ASN A 359 -24.59 17.43 6.53
C ASN A 359 -23.30 18.18 6.13
N SER A 360 -23.43 19.31 5.43
CA SER A 360 -22.30 20.09 4.89
C SER A 360 -21.24 20.47 5.94
N PHE A 361 -21.64 20.83 7.16
CA PHE A 361 -20.70 21.13 8.26
C PHE A 361 -19.85 19.91 8.64
N ILE A 362 -20.46 18.72 8.76
CA ILE A 362 -19.76 17.46 9.05
C ILE A 362 -18.78 17.15 7.92
N ILE A 363 -19.20 17.32 6.67
CA ILE A 363 -18.34 17.13 5.49
C ILE A 363 -17.12 18.05 5.56
N GLY A 364 -17.30 19.32 5.90
CA GLY A 364 -16.20 20.28 6.05
C GLY A 364 -15.18 19.85 7.10
N ILE A 365 -15.63 19.37 8.26
CA ILE A 365 -14.75 18.85 9.32
C ILE A 365 -13.96 17.64 8.83
N VAL A 366 -14.63 16.65 8.23
CA VAL A 366 -13.97 15.43 7.75
C VAL A 366 -12.94 15.75 6.67
N LEU A 367 -13.28 16.63 5.73
CA LEU A 367 -12.37 17.08 4.69
C LEU A 367 -11.15 17.82 5.28
N GLY A 368 -11.35 18.67 6.28
CA GLY A 368 -10.26 19.38 6.97
C GLY A 368 -9.29 18.43 7.67
N LEU A 369 -9.81 17.47 8.44
CA LEU A 369 -8.99 16.43 9.10
C LEU A 369 -8.21 15.60 8.07
N PHE A 370 -8.89 15.19 7.01
CA PHE A 370 -8.31 14.43 5.91
C PHE A 370 -7.16 15.16 5.22
N LEU A 371 -7.33 16.45 4.89
CA LEU A 371 -6.29 17.26 4.25
C LEU A 371 -5.07 17.42 5.16
N MET A 372 -5.31 17.67 6.45
CA MET A 372 -4.24 17.72 7.46
C MET A 372 -3.45 16.41 7.52
N ASN A 373 -4.15 15.27 7.53
CA ASN A 373 -3.52 13.96 7.53
C ASN A 373 -2.69 13.71 6.27
N SER A 374 -3.22 14.08 5.10
CA SER A 374 -2.52 13.96 3.81
C SER A 374 -1.20 14.73 3.80
N ILE A 375 -1.18 15.95 4.34
CA ILE A 375 0.05 16.76 4.48
C ILE A 375 1.06 16.09 5.42
N ASN A 376 0.59 15.53 6.53
CA ASN A 376 1.46 14.86 7.51
C ASN A 376 2.13 13.59 6.98
N GLN A 377 1.60 12.97 5.92
CA GLN A 377 2.21 11.79 5.29
C GLN A 377 3.30 12.12 4.27
N LEU A 378 3.42 13.37 3.79
CA LEU A 378 4.38 13.75 2.75
C LEU A 378 5.85 13.37 3.09
N PRO A 379 6.36 13.57 4.32
CA PRO A 379 7.73 13.17 4.65
C PRO A 379 7.96 11.66 4.55
N GLN A 380 6.97 10.85 4.93
CA GLN A 380 7.06 9.39 4.85
C GLN A 380 7.01 8.92 3.39
N ILE A 381 6.14 9.51 2.57
CA ILE A 381 6.06 9.26 1.13
C ILE A 381 7.41 9.54 0.46
N SER A 382 8.01 10.69 0.73
CA SER A 382 9.31 11.06 0.16
C SER A 382 10.43 10.10 0.59
N SER A 383 10.45 9.71 1.87
CA SER A 383 11.42 8.75 2.38
C SER A 383 11.26 7.37 1.73
N LEU A 384 10.01 6.89 1.63
CA LEU A 384 9.69 5.60 1.01
C LEU A 384 10.10 5.59 -0.46
N HIS A 385 9.81 6.67 -1.19
CA HIS A 385 10.16 6.79 -2.61
C HIS A 385 11.67 6.73 -2.82
N LEU A 386 12.45 7.47 -2.01
CA LEU A 386 13.92 7.45 -2.08
C LEU A 386 14.47 6.03 -1.82
N GLN A 387 13.97 5.36 -0.78
CA GLN A 387 14.38 3.99 -0.44
C GLN A 387 14.07 3.01 -1.57
N ARG A 388 12.87 3.09 -2.16
CA ARG A 388 12.48 2.21 -3.26
C ARG A 388 13.30 2.47 -4.52
N GLN A 389 13.56 3.73 -4.86
CA GLN A 389 14.42 4.09 -6.00
C GLN A 389 15.86 3.59 -5.82
N ALA A 390 16.40 3.68 -4.61
CA ALA A 390 17.71 3.13 -4.28
C ALA A 390 17.71 1.59 -4.41
N GLY A 391 16.66 0.94 -3.91
CA GLY A 391 16.45 -0.49 -4.05
C GLY A 391 16.37 -0.95 -5.50
N GLU A 392 15.60 -0.26 -6.34
CA GLU A 392 15.54 -0.51 -7.79
C GLU A 392 16.91 -0.38 -8.45
N THR A 393 17.67 0.66 -8.08
CA THR A 393 19.03 0.87 -8.58
C THR A 393 19.94 -0.30 -8.19
N CYS A 394 19.93 -0.70 -6.93
CA CYS A 394 20.73 -1.85 -6.48
C CYS A 394 20.27 -3.18 -7.09
N LEU A 395 18.97 -3.37 -7.29
CA LEU A 395 18.45 -4.54 -7.99
C LEU A 395 18.94 -4.58 -9.44
N ALA A 396 18.92 -3.44 -10.14
CA ALA A 396 19.47 -3.35 -11.49
C ALA A 396 20.98 -3.67 -11.52
N LEU A 397 21.71 -3.35 -10.45
CA LEU A 397 23.14 -3.56 -10.31
C LEU A 397 23.50 -4.85 -9.56
N ILE A 398 22.55 -5.78 -9.38
CA ILE A 398 22.70 -6.96 -8.51
C ILE A 398 23.95 -7.80 -8.81
N LYS A 399 24.38 -7.86 -10.07
CA LYS A 399 25.58 -8.59 -10.53
C LYS A 399 26.90 -7.98 -10.05
N PHE A 400 26.90 -6.70 -9.71
CA PHE A 400 28.07 -5.97 -9.21
C PHE A 400 28.07 -5.86 -7.69
N ILE A 401 27.06 -6.41 -7.00
CA ILE A 401 26.90 -6.29 -5.55
C ILE A 401 27.38 -7.56 -4.84
N GLU A 402 28.32 -7.39 -3.92
CA GLU A 402 28.90 -8.47 -3.09
C GLU A 402 28.36 -8.48 -1.67
N GLY A 403 28.15 -9.67 -1.11
CA GLY A 403 27.60 -9.80 0.24
C GLY A 403 26.11 -9.48 0.34
N THR A 404 25.63 -9.35 1.57
CA THR A 404 24.19 -9.21 1.89
C THR A 404 23.85 -7.96 2.69
N GLU A 405 24.85 -7.22 3.18
CA GLU A 405 24.68 -6.06 4.09
C GLU A 405 24.54 -4.73 3.34
N HIS A 406 23.73 -4.71 2.26
CA HIS A 406 23.49 -3.50 1.47
C HIS A 406 22.20 -2.81 1.89
N LYS A 407 22.31 -1.55 2.31
CA LYS A 407 21.20 -0.74 2.84
C LYS A 407 20.19 -0.38 1.76
N CYS A 408 20.63 -0.22 0.53
CA CYS A 408 19.73 0.07 -0.59
C CYS A 408 18.64 -0.99 -0.79
N PHE A 409 18.89 -2.26 -0.42
CA PHE A 409 17.86 -3.30 -0.53
C PHE A 409 16.75 -3.20 0.51
N GLU A 410 16.93 -2.45 1.61
CA GLU A 410 15.88 -2.25 2.63
C GLU A 410 14.58 -1.69 2.02
N GLY A 411 14.68 -0.95 0.92
CA GLY A 411 13.55 -0.43 0.17
C GLY A 411 12.77 -1.49 -0.62
N LEU A 412 13.27 -2.72 -0.78
CA LEU A 412 12.63 -3.82 -1.51
C LEU A 412 12.30 -5.03 -0.62
N LEU A 413 13.23 -5.40 0.26
CA LEU A 413 13.12 -6.59 1.10
C LEU A 413 13.94 -6.39 2.39
N PRO A 414 13.51 -6.92 3.55
CA PRO A 414 14.30 -6.83 4.77
C PRO A 414 15.68 -7.50 4.63
N LEU A 415 16.71 -6.91 5.24
CA LEU A 415 18.12 -7.37 5.13
C LEU A 415 18.31 -8.87 5.42
N SER A 416 17.50 -9.44 6.33
CA SER A 416 17.53 -10.86 6.68
C SER A 416 17.23 -11.80 5.52
N PHE A 417 16.57 -11.30 4.46
CA PHE A 417 16.20 -12.08 3.28
C PHE A 417 17.01 -11.70 2.04
N ASN A 418 18.02 -10.82 2.16
CA ASN A 418 18.83 -10.38 1.02
C ASN A 418 19.57 -11.52 0.32
N SER A 419 19.87 -12.62 1.03
CA SER A 419 20.46 -13.81 0.44
C SER A 419 19.59 -14.43 -0.66
N GLN A 420 18.27 -14.25 -0.60
CA GLN A 420 17.34 -14.77 -1.61
C GLN A 420 17.21 -13.87 -2.83
N LEU A 421 17.57 -12.58 -2.74
CA LEU A 421 17.41 -11.62 -3.83
C LEU A 421 18.20 -12.00 -5.08
N LYS A 422 19.41 -12.56 -4.91
CA LYS A 422 20.22 -13.03 -6.04
C LYS A 422 19.52 -14.17 -6.78
N ASN A 423 19.02 -15.17 -6.04
CA ASN A 423 18.27 -16.27 -6.63
C ASN A 423 17.02 -15.78 -7.37
N TYR A 424 16.24 -14.86 -6.78
CA TYR A 424 15.08 -14.28 -7.46
C TYR A 424 15.48 -13.51 -8.72
N ALA A 425 16.57 -12.74 -8.68
CA ALA A 425 17.06 -12.01 -9.84
C ALA A 425 17.52 -12.97 -10.96
N GLU A 426 18.25 -14.03 -10.62
CA GLU A 426 18.66 -15.08 -11.56
C GLU A 426 17.45 -15.76 -12.19
N THR A 427 16.44 -16.15 -11.40
CA THR A 427 15.19 -16.72 -11.92
C THR A 427 14.47 -15.74 -12.85
N LEU A 428 14.40 -14.45 -12.49
CA LEU A 428 13.76 -13.45 -13.33
C LEU A 428 14.46 -13.23 -14.67
N GLU A 429 15.80 -13.31 -14.68
CA GLU A 429 16.60 -13.27 -15.91
C GLU A 429 16.38 -14.54 -16.75
N GLU A 430 16.40 -15.73 -16.12
CA GLU A 430 16.18 -17.02 -16.80
C GLU A 430 14.81 -17.07 -17.49
N ILE A 431 13.77 -16.56 -16.83
CA ILE A 431 12.41 -16.61 -17.34
C ILE A 431 12.06 -15.39 -18.23
N GLY A 432 12.99 -14.48 -18.46
CA GLY A 432 12.84 -13.35 -19.38
C GLY A 432 11.95 -12.21 -18.89
N LEU A 433 11.57 -12.18 -17.60
CA LEU A 433 10.74 -11.11 -17.04
C LEU A 433 11.55 -9.87 -16.62
N ARG A 434 12.88 -9.98 -16.46
CA ARG A 434 13.74 -8.83 -16.16
C ARG A 434 15.16 -9.06 -16.64
N GLU A 435 15.75 -8.04 -17.24
CA GLU A 435 17.16 -8.05 -17.66
C GLU A 435 18.04 -7.31 -16.67
N PHE A 436 19.26 -7.82 -16.47
CA PHE A 436 20.27 -7.22 -15.61
C PHE A 436 21.56 -6.95 -16.41
N PRO A 437 22.04 -5.70 -16.48
CA PRO A 437 23.25 -5.34 -17.21
C PRO A 437 24.45 -6.21 -16.82
N LYS A 438 25.15 -6.73 -17.83
CA LYS A 438 26.37 -7.53 -17.66
C LYS A 438 27.63 -6.67 -17.81
N ASP A 439 27.60 -5.73 -18.75
CA ASP A 439 28.73 -4.86 -19.07
C ASP A 439 28.38 -3.41 -18.74
N ILE A 440 28.93 -2.91 -17.63
CA ILE A 440 28.85 -1.51 -17.22
C ILE A 440 30.27 -0.95 -17.21
N SER A 441 30.48 0.22 -17.82
CA SER A 441 31.80 0.83 -17.89
C SER A 441 32.20 1.46 -16.56
N PHE A 442 33.50 1.45 -16.23
CA PHE A 442 34.04 2.06 -15.01
C PHE A 442 34.92 3.27 -15.38
N MET A 443 34.40 4.47 -15.19
CA MET A 443 35.11 5.73 -15.40
C MET A 443 35.96 6.07 -14.17
N THR A 444 37.23 5.67 -14.19
CA THR A 444 38.17 5.88 -13.08
C THR A 444 38.72 7.30 -12.98
N LYS A 445 38.69 8.07 -14.07
CA LYS A 445 39.25 9.43 -14.17
C LYS A 445 38.26 10.33 -14.91
N PRO A 446 37.20 10.82 -14.25
CA PRO A 446 36.27 11.73 -14.90
C PRO A 446 36.93 13.07 -15.20
N ILE A 447 36.55 13.70 -16.33
CA ILE A 447 37.10 15.00 -16.78
C ILE A 447 36.71 16.12 -15.80
N LYS A 448 35.51 16.04 -15.21
CA LYS A 448 35.01 16.95 -14.18
C LYS A 448 34.79 16.17 -12.87
N SER A 449 34.95 16.84 -11.73
CA SER A 449 34.65 16.25 -10.43
C SER A 449 33.14 16.18 -10.20
N TYR A 450 32.60 14.97 -10.12
CA TYR A 450 31.19 14.69 -9.83
C TYR A 450 30.96 14.34 -8.35
N GLY A 451 31.98 14.47 -7.52
CA GLY A 451 31.91 14.21 -6.09
C GLY A 451 33.27 13.92 -5.50
N SER A 452 33.30 13.79 -4.18
CA SER A 452 34.51 13.55 -3.41
C SER A 452 34.20 12.75 -2.15
N LEU A 453 35.08 11.81 -1.83
CA LEU A 453 35.21 11.10 -0.56
C LEU A 453 36.12 11.94 0.34
N ASP A 454 35.52 12.72 1.23
CA ASP A 454 36.20 13.77 1.99
C ASP A 454 36.70 13.29 3.36
N TYR A 455 36.08 12.24 3.91
CA TYR A 455 36.39 11.73 5.23
C TYR A 455 36.48 10.21 5.24
N PRO A 456 37.45 9.64 6.00
CA PRO A 456 38.58 10.31 6.66
C PRO A 456 39.59 10.94 5.70
N SER A 457 40.11 12.12 6.06
CA SER A 457 41.11 12.87 5.30
C SER A 457 42.49 12.20 5.37
N THR A 458 42.67 11.07 4.69
CA THR A 458 43.91 10.28 4.78
C THR A 458 44.55 10.13 3.40
N THR A 459 45.51 11.01 3.10
CA THR A 459 46.31 10.92 1.86
C THR A 459 47.63 10.18 2.04
N LYS A 460 48.05 9.84 3.28
CA LYS A 460 49.35 9.20 3.56
C LYS A 460 49.33 7.94 4.44
N ASN A 461 48.55 7.89 5.53
CA ASN A 461 48.58 6.77 6.48
C ASN A 461 47.36 5.86 6.34
N SER A 462 47.57 4.53 6.44
CA SER A 462 46.49 3.54 6.46
C SER A 462 45.74 3.56 7.78
N ILE A 463 44.42 3.47 7.74
CA ILE A 463 43.59 3.31 8.93
C ILE A 463 43.56 1.83 9.29
N THR A 464 44.14 1.48 10.44
CA THR A 464 44.06 0.11 10.96
C THR A 464 42.67 -0.14 11.55
N ASN A 465 42.02 -1.23 11.13
CA ASN A 465 40.72 -1.62 11.67
C ASN A 465 40.62 -3.15 11.78
N SER A 466 39.84 -3.64 12.74
CA SER A 466 39.60 -5.08 12.87
C SER A 466 38.68 -5.59 11.77
N ARG A 467 38.71 -6.89 11.49
CA ARG A 467 37.87 -7.53 10.48
C ARG A 467 36.36 -7.37 10.77
N ASN A 468 35.99 -7.28 12.04
CA ASN A 468 34.59 -7.06 12.46
C ASN A 468 34.32 -5.59 12.83
N GLY A 469 35.24 -4.69 12.50
CA GLY A 469 35.13 -3.27 12.75
C GLY A 469 34.18 -2.56 11.80
N ARG A 470 34.08 -1.24 12.00
CA ARG A 470 33.33 -0.36 11.11
C ARG A 470 34.11 0.92 10.82
N ILE A 471 33.87 1.51 9.65
CA ILE A 471 34.50 2.76 9.22
C ILE A 471 33.43 3.77 8.84
N ASN A 472 33.58 4.99 9.34
CA ASN A 472 32.75 6.12 8.93
C ASN A 472 33.37 6.79 7.69
N LEU A 473 32.60 6.88 6.62
CA LEU A 473 32.95 7.52 5.37
C LEU A 473 31.98 8.67 5.10
N SER A 474 32.48 9.81 4.63
CA SER A 474 31.58 10.87 4.19
C SER A 474 32.13 11.62 2.99
N GLY A 475 31.23 12.27 2.26
CA GLY A 475 31.57 12.94 1.03
C GLY A 475 30.40 13.72 0.45
N TRP A 476 30.55 14.15 -0.79
CA TRP A 476 29.48 14.72 -1.59
C TRP A 476 29.49 14.14 -2.99
N CYS A 477 28.34 14.17 -3.66
CA CYS A 477 28.21 13.73 -5.04
C CYS A 477 27.15 14.51 -5.81
N THR A 478 27.21 14.42 -7.13
CA THR A 478 26.28 14.98 -8.12
C THR A 478 26.38 14.15 -9.41
N LEU A 479 25.43 14.27 -10.33
CA LEU A 479 25.47 13.56 -11.62
C LEU A 479 25.96 14.48 -12.76
N PRO A 480 26.64 13.95 -13.79
CA PRO A 480 27.17 14.73 -14.92
C PRO A 480 26.14 15.52 -15.71
N ASN A 481 25.07 14.84 -16.08
CA ASN A 481 23.87 15.43 -16.62
C ASN A 481 22.77 15.17 -15.58
N SER A 482 22.10 16.21 -15.08
CA SER A 482 20.64 16.23 -14.92
C SER A 482 20.10 17.06 -13.74
N GLN A 483 18.80 17.27 -13.87
CA GLN A 483 17.83 17.60 -12.83
C GLN A 483 17.64 16.46 -11.80
N GLU A 484 18.22 15.27 -12.01
CA GLU A 484 18.15 14.13 -11.10
C GLU A 484 19.36 14.05 -10.18
N LEU A 485 19.17 13.39 -9.04
CA LEU A 485 20.16 13.28 -7.98
C LEU A 485 20.66 11.84 -7.88
N PRO A 486 21.95 11.62 -7.58
CA PRO A 486 22.45 10.28 -7.30
C PRO A 486 21.68 9.70 -6.11
N LYS A 487 21.17 8.48 -6.24
CA LYS A 487 20.32 7.81 -5.23
C LYS A 487 21.16 7.08 -4.18
N ILE A 488 22.29 6.52 -4.62
CA ILE A 488 23.20 5.71 -3.81
C ILE A 488 24.65 6.06 -4.14
N VAL A 489 25.53 5.86 -3.16
CA VAL A 489 26.98 5.79 -3.36
C VAL A 489 27.43 4.37 -3.05
N LEU A 490 28.23 3.82 -3.95
CA LEU A 490 28.73 2.44 -3.90
C LEU A 490 30.21 2.43 -3.53
N PHE A 491 30.65 1.46 -2.73
CA PHE A 491 32.04 1.32 -2.29
C PHE A 491 32.68 0.05 -2.84
N SER A 492 33.83 0.20 -3.48
CA SER A 492 34.69 -0.91 -3.90
C SER A 492 36.06 -0.83 -3.23
N TYR A 493 36.84 -1.91 -3.29
CA TYR A 493 38.20 -1.94 -2.78
C TYR A 493 39.20 -2.37 -3.86
N GLY A 494 40.44 -1.88 -3.76
CA GLY A 494 41.54 -2.26 -4.65
C GLY A 494 41.19 -2.08 -6.13
N SER A 495 41.39 -3.13 -6.93
CA SER A 495 41.00 -3.19 -8.35
C SER A 495 39.65 -3.89 -8.58
N SER A 496 38.88 -4.15 -7.52
CA SER A 496 37.62 -4.87 -7.65
C SER A 496 36.60 -4.08 -8.48
N LYS A 497 35.89 -4.79 -9.36
CA LYS A 497 34.77 -4.28 -10.15
C LYS A 497 33.42 -4.62 -9.51
N SER A 498 33.41 -4.86 -8.21
CA SER A 498 32.23 -5.14 -7.41
C SER A 498 32.17 -4.23 -6.17
N PHE A 499 30.99 -4.14 -5.58
CA PHE A 499 30.70 -3.26 -4.46
C PHE A 499 30.34 -4.05 -3.23
N PHE A 500 31.09 -3.84 -2.15
CA PHE A 500 30.93 -4.55 -0.88
C PHE A 500 30.03 -3.80 0.11
N ALA A 501 29.78 -2.52 -0.13
CA ALA A 501 28.90 -1.68 0.69
C ALA A 501 28.29 -0.53 -0.13
N ASP A 502 27.23 0.06 0.41
CA ASP A 502 26.53 1.22 -0.16
C ASP A 502 26.07 2.21 0.92
N VAL A 503 25.62 3.38 0.47
CA VAL A 503 24.90 4.34 1.29
C VAL A 503 23.84 5.08 0.49
N LEU A 504 22.67 5.27 1.10
CA LEU A 504 21.60 6.10 0.57
C LEU A 504 22.00 7.57 0.60
N VAL A 505 21.84 8.26 -0.53
CA VAL A 505 22.04 9.70 -0.62
C VAL A 505 20.73 10.39 -0.26
N ASN A 506 20.65 10.94 0.95
CA ASN A 506 19.43 11.60 1.43
C ASN A 506 19.57 13.13 1.35
N PRO A 507 18.77 13.82 0.51
CA PRO A 507 18.79 15.28 0.42
C PRO A 507 18.38 15.96 1.75
N GLY A 508 17.57 15.29 2.58
CA GLY A 508 16.99 15.84 3.81
C GLY A 508 17.83 15.66 5.07
N SER A 509 18.88 14.83 5.06
CA SER A 509 19.73 14.59 6.26
C SER A 509 20.77 15.68 6.51
N SER A 510 20.96 16.61 5.58
CA SER A 510 21.80 17.76 5.84
C SER A 510 21.01 18.80 6.65
N ASN A 511 21.20 18.80 7.97
CA ASN A 511 20.94 19.99 8.82
C ASN A 511 21.63 21.27 8.30
N ILE A 512 22.49 21.15 7.28
CA ILE A 512 23.22 22.23 6.62
C ILE A 512 22.43 22.87 5.46
N ALA A 513 21.46 22.17 4.85
CA ALA A 513 20.69 22.73 3.70
C ALA A 513 19.65 23.79 4.09
N LYS A 514 19.24 23.86 5.36
CA LYS A 514 18.37 24.94 5.87
C LYS A 514 19.13 26.24 6.21
N ALA A 515 20.46 26.21 6.20
CA ALA A 515 21.30 27.34 6.64
C ALA A 515 21.87 28.19 5.48
N PHE A 516 21.82 27.71 4.24
CA PHE A 516 22.42 28.42 3.10
C PHE A 516 21.40 28.62 1.97
N ASN A 517 21.09 29.88 1.69
CA ASN A 517 20.41 30.33 0.46
C ASN A 517 21.15 29.76 -0.76
N PHE A 518 20.55 28.77 -1.43
CA PHE A 518 21.17 28.02 -2.51
C PHE A 518 21.19 28.81 -3.82
N ASN A 519 22.36 29.36 -4.15
CA ASN A 519 22.78 29.61 -5.54
C ASN A 519 23.50 28.35 -6.06
N ARG A 520 22.98 27.78 -7.15
CA ARG A 520 23.59 26.83 -8.11
C ARG A 520 24.91 26.16 -7.68
N ILE A 521 24.85 24.99 -7.03
CA ILE A 521 25.48 23.70 -7.41
C ILE A 521 24.82 22.61 -6.53
N ASN A 522 24.17 21.61 -7.16
CA ASN A 522 23.52 20.46 -6.51
C ASN A 522 24.54 19.48 -5.89
N LYS A 523 25.32 19.91 -4.89
CA LYS A 523 26.20 19.00 -4.12
C LYS A 523 25.43 18.41 -2.95
N ILE A 524 25.20 17.10 -2.98
CA ILE A 524 24.52 16.40 -1.89
C ILE A 524 25.52 15.65 -1.04
N ARG A 525 25.44 15.87 0.28
CA ARG A 525 26.27 15.20 1.29
C ARG A 525 25.71 13.83 1.62
N TRP A 526 26.61 12.88 1.86
CA TRP A 526 26.28 11.54 2.34
C TRP A 526 27.24 11.15 3.46
N ASN A 527 26.77 10.27 4.35
CA ASN A 527 27.56 9.73 5.45
C ASN A 527 27.22 8.24 5.60
N ALA A 528 28.24 7.41 5.54
CA ALA A 528 28.14 5.96 5.59
C ALA A 528 28.92 5.45 6.80
N ASN A 529 28.34 4.48 7.50
CA ASN A 529 29.05 3.68 8.48
C ASN A 529 29.06 2.25 7.94
N ILE A 530 30.20 1.80 7.42
CA ILE A 530 30.32 0.54 6.66
C ILE A 530 31.11 -0.52 7.44
N SER A 531 30.77 -1.80 7.22
CA SER A 531 31.45 -2.95 7.81
C SER A 531 32.77 -3.26 7.08
N THR A 532 33.83 -3.59 7.81
CA THR A 532 35.13 -4.02 7.23
C THR A 532 35.19 -5.52 6.95
N LYS A 533 34.14 -6.27 7.29
CA LYS A 533 34.06 -7.73 7.15
C LYS A 533 34.34 -8.27 5.75
N PHE A 534 33.94 -7.51 4.72
CA PHE A 534 34.07 -7.88 3.32
C PHE A 534 35.37 -7.36 2.66
N LEU A 535 36.21 -6.64 3.42
CA LEU A 535 37.51 -6.20 2.94
C LEU A 535 38.55 -7.33 3.11
N PRO A 536 39.55 -7.42 2.21
CA PRO A 536 40.65 -8.37 2.37
C PRO A 536 41.51 -8.00 3.58
N LEU A 537 42.13 -9.02 4.20
CA LEU A 537 43.16 -8.80 5.24
C LEU A 537 44.38 -8.08 4.65
N GLY A 538 44.99 -7.20 5.42
CA GLY A 538 46.11 -6.35 5.01
C GLY A 538 45.69 -5.00 4.42
N GLU A 539 46.62 -4.34 3.73
CA GLU A 539 46.39 -3.01 3.15
C GLU A 539 45.54 -3.06 1.87
N THR A 540 44.49 -2.26 1.83
CA THR A 540 43.65 -2.05 0.66
C THR A 540 43.21 -0.59 0.53
N VAL A 541 42.64 -0.25 -0.62
CA VAL A 541 42.18 1.11 -0.93
C VAL A 541 40.69 1.10 -1.21
N ILE A 542 39.91 1.82 -0.42
CA ILE A 542 38.48 2.03 -0.63
C ILE A 542 38.26 3.16 -1.61
N LYS A 543 37.38 2.92 -2.58
CA LYS A 543 36.95 3.86 -3.62
C LYS A 543 35.43 4.04 -3.55
N ALA A 544 34.96 5.27 -3.73
CA ALA A 544 33.54 5.59 -3.80
C ALA A 544 33.12 5.83 -5.25
N TRP A 545 31.92 5.39 -5.60
CA TRP A 545 31.39 5.42 -6.96
C TRP A 545 29.93 5.85 -6.95
N ILE A 546 29.51 6.49 -8.04
CA ILE A 546 28.09 6.72 -8.37
C ILE A 546 27.77 6.01 -9.68
N TYR A 547 26.53 5.55 -9.81
CA TYR A 547 26.04 4.98 -11.07
C TYR A 547 25.26 6.06 -11.84
N GLU A 548 25.63 6.27 -13.10
CA GLU A 548 24.89 7.12 -14.04
C GLU A 548 24.06 6.23 -14.98
N PRO A 549 22.72 6.24 -14.84
CA PRO A 549 21.84 5.39 -15.65
C PRO A 549 21.84 5.71 -17.14
N ALA A 550 22.04 6.98 -17.52
CA ALA A 550 21.96 7.44 -18.90
C ALA A 550 23.03 6.79 -19.81
N ASP A 551 24.29 6.83 -19.37
CA ASP A 551 25.43 6.28 -20.10
C ASP A 551 25.81 4.85 -19.63
N LYS A 552 25.04 4.28 -18.68
CA LYS A 552 25.32 2.98 -18.04
C LYS A 552 26.78 2.87 -17.61
N GLN A 553 27.19 3.78 -16.72
CA GLN A 553 28.58 3.85 -16.26
C GLN A 553 28.69 4.10 -14.76
N PHE A 554 29.74 3.53 -14.17
CA PHE A 554 30.18 3.87 -12.82
C PHE A 554 31.20 4.99 -12.88
N ILE A 555 30.92 6.08 -12.18
CA ILE A 555 31.82 7.24 -12.10
C ILE A 555 32.48 7.22 -10.75
N LYS A 556 33.81 7.18 -10.75
CA LYS A 556 34.60 7.24 -9.52
C LYS A 556 34.55 8.65 -8.94
N LEU A 557 34.30 8.75 -7.64
CA LEU A 557 34.42 10.00 -6.89
C LEU A 557 35.90 10.30 -6.60
N ASN A 558 36.22 11.59 -6.42
CA ASN A 558 37.56 11.99 -6.03
C ASN A 558 37.90 11.48 -4.62
N GLY A 559 39.16 11.19 -4.36
CA GLY A 559 39.62 10.66 -3.08
C GLY A 559 39.61 9.14 -3.02
N GLU A 560 40.49 8.63 -2.17
CA GLU A 560 40.69 7.21 -1.88
C GLU A 560 41.11 7.08 -0.42
N ILE A 561 40.72 6.01 0.24
CA ILE A 561 41.08 5.77 1.65
C ILE A 561 41.86 4.48 1.75
N LYS A 562 43.07 4.57 2.31
CA LYS A 562 43.89 3.40 2.64
C LYS A 562 43.44 2.81 3.97
N VAL A 563 43.12 1.53 3.98
CA VAL A 563 42.69 0.79 5.17
C VAL A 563 43.57 -0.44 5.31
N ASN A 564 44.05 -0.72 6.52
CA ASN A 564 44.75 -1.95 6.86
C ASN A 564 43.83 -2.81 7.75
N VAL A 565 43.38 -3.95 7.24
CA VAL A 565 42.46 -4.83 7.99
C VAL A 565 43.26 -5.90 8.71
N VAL A 566 43.13 -5.92 10.04
CA VAL A 566 43.73 -6.92 10.93
C VAL A 566 42.64 -7.84 11.48
N GLU A 567 43.02 -9.04 11.96
CA GLU A 567 42.06 -10.02 12.49
C GLU A 567 41.23 -9.52 13.67
#